data_AF-A0A2K5NGJ4-F1
#
_entry.id   AF-A0A2K5NGJ4-F1
#
_cell.length_a   1.000
_cell.length_b   1.000
_cell.length_c   1.000
_cell.angle_alpha   90.00
_cell.angle_beta   90.00
_cell.angle_gamma   90.00
#
_symmetry.space_group_name_H-M   'P 1'
#
loop_
_entity.id
_entity.type
_entity.pdbx_description
1 polymer ?
#
loop_
_entity_poly.entity_id
_entity_poly.type
_entity_poly.pdbx_seq_one_letter_code
_entity_poly.pdbx_strand_id
1 'polypeptide(L)'
;LNGTVMPRLFVPQRRPPESRVKAKRQGSLLQVRTWSLLYTVCKRAPNNASVICNSFTICNAEMQEVGVGLYPRYGCDPNCSHLCQWPHLFYCKPLTICYLDMLMTSEERRKQLRDQYCFECDCFRCQTQDKDADMLTGDEQVWKEVQESLKKIEELKAHWKWEQVLAMCQAIISSNSERLPDINIYQLKVLDCAMDACINLGLLEEALFYGTRTMEPYRIFFPFFYPVRGVQVMKVGKLQLHHFFFPQAMKNLRLAFDIMRVTHGREHSLIEDLILLLEECDANIRAS
;
A
#
# COMPACT_ATOMS: atom_id res chain seq x y z
N LEU A 1 16.38 12.96 -32.85
CA LEU A 1 14.93 13.07 -32.60
C LEU A 1 14.37 11.67 -32.39
N ASN A 2 14.73 11.00 -31.28
CA ASN A 2 14.15 9.71 -30.92
C ASN A 2 13.36 9.93 -29.63
N GLY A 3 12.04 10.06 -29.76
CA GLY A 3 11.14 10.14 -28.62
C GLY A 3 11.03 8.78 -27.96
N THR A 4 11.65 8.63 -26.80
CA THR A 4 11.49 7.47 -25.93
C THR A 4 10.03 7.45 -25.46
N VAL A 5 9.27 6.45 -25.90
CA VAL A 5 7.91 6.21 -25.45
C VAL A 5 7.98 5.81 -23.97
N MET A 6 7.44 6.63 -23.08
CA MET A 6 7.30 6.31 -21.65
C MET A 6 6.44 5.05 -21.48
N PRO A 7 6.93 3.98 -20.82
CA PRO A 7 6.12 2.81 -20.49
C PRO A 7 4.97 3.17 -19.52
N ARG A 8 3.86 2.44 -19.60
CA ARG A 8 2.54 2.72 -18.98
C ARG A 8 2.52 3.15 -17.51
N LEU A 9 3.53 2.81 -16.72
CA LEU A 9 3.68 3.20 -15.30
C LEU A 9 4.14 4.66 -15.06
N PHE A 10 4.62 5.37 -16.09
CA PHE A 10 4.91 6.82 -16.01
C PHE A 10 3.94 7.65 -16.88
N VAL A 11 2.93 7.01 -17.46
CA VAL A 11 1.87 7.71 -18.22
C VAL A 11 0.69 7.89 -17.26
N PRO A 12 0.23 9.13 -16.97
CA PRO A 12 -0.94 9.35 -16.15
C PRO A 12 -2.13 8.56 -16.71
N GLN A 13 -2.69 7.62 -15.94
CA GLN A 13 -3.89 6.92 -16.37
C GLN A 13 -5.04 7.92 -16.46
N ARG A 14 -5.58 8.13 -17.67
CA ARG A 14 -6.85 8.84 -17.84
C ARG A 14 -7.96 8.02 -17.19
N ARG A 15 -8.84 8.70 -16.47
CA ARG A 15 -10.03 8.17 -15.76
C ARG A 15 -10.67 6.99 -16.51
N PRO A 16 -10.79 5.79 -15.91
CA PRO A 16 -11.49 4.70 -16.56
C PRO A 16 -13.00 5.02 -16.66
N PRO A 17 -13.68 4.67 -17.76
CA PRO A 17 -15.13 4.82 -17.86
C PRO A 17 -15.82 3.87 -16.88
N GLU A 18 -16.90 4.35 -16.26
CA GLU A 18 -17.74 3.56 -15.36
C GLU A 18 -18.24 2.29 -16.06
N SER A 19 -17.83 1.12 -15.58
CA SER A 19 -18.37 -0.16 -16.03
C SER A 19 -18.96 -0.93 -14.85
N ARG A 20 -20.26 -1.27 -14.98
CA ARG A 20 -20.99 -2.12 -14.03
C ARG A 20 -20.65 -3.58 -14.31
N VAL A 21 -19.83 -4.19 -13.46
CA VAL A 21 -19.60 -5.65 -13.50
C VAL A 21 -20.64 -6.34 -12.62
N LYS A 22 -21.51 -7.17 -13.22
CA LYS A 22 -22.46 -8.03 -12.50
C LYS A 22 -21.81 -9.38 -12.20
N ALA A 23 -21.57 -9.66 -10.92
CA ALA A 23 -21.13 -10.99 -10.47
C ALA A 23 -22.33 -11.95 -10.30
N LYS A 24 -22.26 -13.13 -10.94
CA LYS A 24 -23.23 -14.23 -10.75
C LYS A 24 -22.90 -15.01 -9.46
N ARG A 25 -23.92 -15.29 -8.65
CA ARG A 25 -23.83 -16.17 -7.47
C ARG A 25 -23.96 -17.64 -7.88
N GLN A 26 -23.04 -18.47 -7.43
CA GLN A 26 -23.28 -19.91 -7.18
C GLN A 26 -22.97 -20.18 -5.71
N GLY A 27 -23.95 -20.74 -5.01
CA GLY A 27 -23.86 -21.05 -3.59
C GLY A 27 -23.55 -22.52 -3.32
N SER A 28 -23.01 -22.78 -2.15
CA SER A 28 -23.29 -24.01 -1.40
C SER A 28 -23.27 -23.70 0.10
N LEU A 29 -24.31 -24.17 0.78
CA LEU A 29 -24.45 -24.17 2.23
C LEU A 29 -23.61 -25.32 2.79
N LEU A 30 -22.89 -25.10 3.89
CA LEU A 30 -23.00 -25.94 5.10
C LEU A 30 -22.21 -25.36 6.28
N GLN A 31 -22.94 -25.18 7.39
CA GLN A 31 -22.55 -25.26 8.81
C GLN A 31 -21.52 -24.28 9.42
N VAL A 32 -21.65 -23.75 10.64
CA VAL A 32 -22.73 -23.39 11.60
C VAL A 32 -22.00 -23.05 12.92
N ARG A 33 -22.54 -22.10 13.70
CA ARG A 33 -22.27 -21.86 15.15
C ARG A 33 -20.93 -21.23 15.57
N THR A 34 -20.87 -19.91 15.41
CA THR A 34 -20.33 -18.92 16.38
C THR A 34 -20.64 -17.46 15.95
N TRP A 35 -21.16 -17.27 14.74
CA TRP A 35 -21.37 -15.96 14.10
C TRP A 35 -22.69 -15.24 14.47
N SER A 36 -23.27 -15.43 15.65
CA SER A 36 -24.61 -14.89 15.93
C SER A 36 -24.65 -13.41 16.33
N LEU A 37 -23.53 -12.78 16.71
CA LEU A 37 -23.56 -11.35 17.12
C LEU A 37 -23.32 -10.37 15.97
N LEU A 38 -22.31 -10.57 15.11
CA LEU A 38 -22.10 -9.67 13.95
C LEU A 38 -23.20 -9.78 12.88
N TYR A 39 -23.73 -10.99 12.67
CA TYR A 39 -24.78 -11.20 11.66
C TYR A 39 -26.13 -10.56 12.05
N THR A 40 -26.35 -10.33 13.35
CA THR A 40 -27.58 -9.71 13.86
C THR A 40 -27.52 -8.19 13.80
N VAL A 41 -26.33 -7.58 13.94
CA VAL A 41 -26.14 -6.12 13.82
C VAL A 41 -26.32 -5.66 12.37
N CYS A 42 -25.76 -6.40 11.39
CA CYS A 42 -25.82 -6.01 9.98
C CYS A 42 -27.20 -6.23 9.31
N LYS A 43 -28.04 -7.15 9.82
CA LYS A 43 -29.39 -7.39 9.26
C LYS A 43 -30.47 -6.42 9.74
N ARG A 44 -30.22 -5.66 10.81
CA ARG A 44 -31.18 -4.70 11.39
C ARG A 44 -30.76 -3.24 11.23
N ALA A 45 -29.56 -2.98 10.71
CA ALA A 45 -29.11 -1.63 10.44
C ALA A 45 -29.56 -1.16 9.04
N PRO A 46 -29.89 0.13 8.87
CA PRO A 46 -30.24 0.69 7.56
C PRO A 46 -29.13 0.42 6.54
N ASN A 47 -29.48 0.34 5.23
CA ASN A 47 -28.58 -0.01 4.13
C ASN A 47 -27.18 0.67 4.20
N ASN A 48 -27.09 1.87 4.76
CA ASN A 48 -25.85 2.62 4.97
C ASN A 48 -24.84 1.91 5.90
N ALA A 49 -25.27 1.20 6.95
CA ALA A 49 -24.35 0.50 7.85
C ALA A 49 -23.67 -0.70 7.16
N SER A 50 -24.39 -1.34 6.23
CA SER A 50 -23.80 -2.41 5.41
C SER A 50 -22.76 -1.86 4.42
N VAL A 51 -22.97 -0.66 3.88
CA VAL A 51 -22.00 0.01 2.99
C VAL A 51 -20.74 0.39 3.78
N ILE A 52 -20.88 0.99 4.96
CA ILE A 52 -19.74 1.45 5.78
C ILE A 52 -18.80 0.30 6.13
N CYS A 53 -19.35 -0.85 6.54
CA CYS A 53 -18.54 -1.99 6.98
C CYS A 53 -18.16 -2.96 5.83
N ASN A 54 -18.61 -2.76 4.59
CA ASN A 54 -18.27 -3.63 3.45
C ASN A 54 -17.59 -2.89 2.30
N SER A 55 -17.24 -1.62 2.48
CA SER A 55 -16.56 -0.81 1.47
C SER A 55 -15.06 -1.07 1.48
N PHE A 56 -14.50 -1.28 0.30
CA PHE A 56 -13.08 -1.50 0.04
C PHE A 56 -12.59 -0.38 -0.86
N THR A 57 -11.51 0.27 -0.44
CA THR A 57 -10.77 1.16 -1.30
C THR A 57 -10.19 0.36 -2.46
N ILE A 58 -10.49 0.81 -3.68
CA ILE A 58 -9.92 0.29 -4.92
C ILE A 58 -8.67 1.13 -5.21
N CYS A 59 -7.52 0.48 -5.30
CA CYS A 59 -6.28 1.11 -5.68
C CYS A 59 -5.90 0.80 -7.13
N ASN A 60 -5.19 1.72 -7.79
CA ASN A 60 -4.55 1.46 -9.08
C ASN A 60 -3.26 0.62 -8.91
N ALA A 61 -2.56 0.36 -10.02
CA ALA A 61 -1.32 -0.43 -10.02
C ALA A 61 -0.20 0.21 -9.18
N GLU A 62 -0.24 1.53 -9.02
CA GLU A 62 0.69 2.33 -8.24
C GLU A 62 0.33 2.42 -6.75
N MET A 63 -0.71 1.67 -6.31
CA MET A 63 -1.27 1.67 -4.95
C MET A 63 -1.89 3.00 -4.51
N GLN A 64 -2.33 3.83 -5.46
CA GLN A 64 -3.10 5.06 -5.19
C GLN A 64 -4.60 4.76 -5.18
N GLU A 65 -5.32 5.37 -4.24
CA GLU A 65 -6.77 5.21 -4.12
C GLU A 65 -7.50 5.87 -5.29
N VAL A 66 -8.32 5.09 -6.02
CA VAL A 66 -9.06 5.56 -7.21
C VAL A 66 -10.56 5.32 -7.13
N GLY A 67 -11.04 4.59 -6.13
CA GLY A 67 -12.46 4.34 -5.97
C GLY A 67 -12.82 3.52 -4.74
N VAL A 68 -14.10 3.15 -4.64
CA VAL A 68 -14.65 2.33 -3.57
C VAL A 68 -15.56 1.23 -4.14
N GLY A 69 -15.43 0.00 -3.66
CA GLY A 69 -16.24 -1.15 -4.06
C GLY A 69 -16.75 -1.96 -2.85
N LEU A 70 -17.76 -2.80 -3.03
CA LEU A 70 -18.30 -3.64 -1.95
C LEU A 70 -17.89 -5.12 -2.13
N TYR A 71 -17.18 -5.69 -1.14
CA TYR A 71 -16.73 -7.11 -1.16
C TYR A 71 -17.02 -7.83 0.19
N PRO A 72 -17.73 -8.96 0.23
CA PRO A 72 -18.07 -9.60 1.51
C PRO A 72 -16.96 -10.56 2.03
N ARG A 73 -16.14 -10.22 3.05
CA ARG A 73 -15.34 -11.12 3.97
C ARG A 73 -14.28 -10.37 4.82
N TYR A 74 -13.89 -10.86 6.04
CA TYR A 74 -13.17 -10.10 7.12
C TYR A 74 -12.03 -10.77 7.96
N GLY A 75 -10.96 -9.99 8.31
CA GLY A 75 -10.15 -10.17 9.54
C GLY A 75 -8.75 -9.49 9.61
N CYS A 76 -8.33 -8.97 10.77
CA CYS A 76 -7.19 -8.04 10.98
C CYS A 76 -5.75 -8.62 11.07
N ASP A 77 -5.55 -9.93 10.87
CA ASP A 77 -4.22 -10.56 10.74
C ASP A 77 -4.23 -11.43 9.47
N PRO A 78 -3.89 -10.88 8.30
CA PRO A 78 -4.18 -11.53 7.04
C PRO A 78 -3.31 -12.75 6.76
N ASN A 79 -3.94 -13.90 6.52
CA ASN A 79 -3.33 -15.00 5.76
C ASN A 79 -3.61 -14.90 4.24
N CYS A 80 -4.38 -13.91 3.81
CA CYS A 80 -4.74 -13.63 2.42
C CYS A 80 -4.59 -12.14 2.08
N SER A 81 -4.28 -11.84 0.81
CA SER A 81 -4.37 -10.48 0.25
C SER A 81 -5.45 -10.45 -0.83
N HIS A 82 -6.15 -9.34 -1.00
CA HIS A 82 -7.21 -9.17 -2.02
C HIS A 82 -6.76 -9.47 -3.45
N LEU A 83 -5.47 -9.32 -3.72
CA LEU A 83 -4.86 -9.50 -5.03
C LEU A 83 -4.46 -10.97 -5.31
N CYS A 84 -4.57 -11.87 -4.33
CA CYS A 84 -4.09 -13.25 -4.44
C CYS A 84 -5.17 -14.30 -4.14
N GLN A 85 -5.42 -15.20 -5.09
CA GLN A 85 -6.04 -16.50 -4.84
C GLN A 85 -4.95 -17.51 -4.43
N TRP A 86 -4.77 -17.74 -3.14
CA TRP A 86 -3.90 -18.81 -2.65
C TRP A 86 -4.55 -20.18 -2.93
N PRO A 87 -3.95 -21.08 -3.74
CA PRO A 87 -4.58 -22.36 -4.07
C PRO A 87 -4.46 -23.41 -2.95
N HIS A 88 -3.61 -23.19 -1.94
CA HIS A 88 -3.29 -24.20 -0.92
C HIS A 88 -3.16 -23.59 0.48
N LEU A 89 -4.26 -23.08 1.03
CA LEU A 89 -4.38 -22.86 2.47
C LEU A 89 -5.07 -24.08 3.09
N PHE A 90 -4.31 -24.82 3.91
CA PHE A 90 -4.81 -25.91 4.74
C PHE A 90 -6.11 -25.50 5.44
N TYR A 91 -7.11 -26.39 5.36
CA TYR A 91 -8.52 -26.25 5.75
C TYR A 91 -8.82 -25.87 7.23
N CYS A 92 -7.84 -25.37 8.01
CA CYS A 92 -7.96 -25.25 9.47
C CYS A 92 -7.86 -23.83 10.05
N LYS A 93 -7.70 -22.76 9.22
CA LYS A 93 -7.75 -21.37 9.71
C LYS A 93 -8.70 -20.51 8.87
N PRO A 94 -9.53 -19.64 9.49
CA PRO A 94 -10.34 -18.69 8.74
C PRO A 94 -9.47 -17.76 7.90
N LEU A 95 -9.91 -17.45 6.69
CA LEU A 95 -9.22 -16.52 5.79
C LEU A 95 -9.48 -15.08 6.25
N THR A 96 -8.42 -14.32 6.42
CA THR A 96 -8.41 -12.96 6.97
C THR A 96 -7.64 -12.03 6.03
N ILE A 97 -8.03 -10.75 5.99
CA ILE A 97 -7.51 -9.70 5.09
C ILE A 97 -7.37 -8.39 5.87
N CYS A 98 -6.22 -7.71 5.80
CA CYS A 98 -6.02 -6.47 6.55
C CYS A 98 -6.85 -5.33 5.94
N TYR A 99 -7.75 -4.77 6.75
CA TYR A 99 -8.60 -3.63 6.39
C TYR A 99 -7.91 -2.28 6.44
N LEU A 100 -6.82 -2.24 7.18
CA LEU A 100 -6.17 -1.01 7.60
C LEU A 100 -4.81 -0.91 6.91
N ASP A 101 -4.32 0.31 6.84
CA ASP A 101 -2.91 0.54 6.54
C ASP A 101 -2.03 -0.15 7.60
N MET A 102 -0.91 -0.70 7.15
CA MET A 102 0.09 -1.31 8.02
C MET A 102 0.90 -0.27 8.80
N LEU A 103 0.97 0.96 8.29
CA LEU A 103 1.62 2.10 8.92
C LEU A 103 0.67 2.80 9.90
N MET A 104 0.16 2.03 10.86
CA MET A 104 -0.72 2.50 11.92
C MET A 104 -0.35 1.81 13.24
N THR A 105 -0.32 2.57 14.33
CA THR A 105 -0.17 2.08 15.70
C THR A 105 -1.38 1.25 16.15
N SER A 106 -1.24 0.47 17.22
CA SER A 106 -2.36 -0.29 17.77
C SER A 106 -3.50 0.58 18.28
N GLU A 107 -3.24 1.80 18.73
CA GLU A 107 -4.26 2.77 19.15
C GLU A 107 -5.06 3.27 17.93
N GLU A 108 -4.38 3.73 16.88
CA GLU A 108 -5.01 4.19 15.65
C GLU A 108 -5.85 3.09 15.01
N ARG A 109 -5.31 1.85 14.96
CA ARG A 109 -6.06 0.69 14.45
C ARG A 109 -7.33 0.46 15.26
N ARG A 110 -7.25 0.42 16.60
CA ARG A 110 -8.44 0.23 17.45
C ARG A 110 -9.48 1.33 17.25
N LYS A 111 -9.03 2.59 17.14
CA LYS A 111 -9.92 3.72 16.87
C LYS A 111 -10.67 3.52 15.55
N GLN A 112 -9.97 3.24 14.46
CA GLN A 112 -10.62 3.04 13.16
C GLN A 112 -11.53 1.80 13.13
N LEU A 113 -11.14 0.69 13.77
CA LEU A 113 -11.97 -0.51 13.85
C LEU A 113 -13.25 -0.28 14.65
N ARG A 114 -13.18 0.47 15.76
CA ARG A 114 -14.37 0.90 16.50
C ARG A 114 -15.26 1.81 15.65
N ASP A 115 -14.68 2.88 15.12
CA ASP A 115 -15.44 3.97 14.48
C ASP A 115 -16.08 3.51 13.16
N GLN A 116 -15.39 2.67 12.38
CA GLN A 116 -15.83 2.24 11.05
C GLN A 116 -16.46 0.84 11.04
N TYR A 117 -15.96 -0.09 11.84
CA TYR A 117 -16.36 -1.50 11.78
C TYR A 117 -17.07 -2.00 13.05
N CYS A 118 -17.21 -1.13 14.06
CA CYS A 118 -17.93 -1.38 15.31
C CYS A 118 -17.45 -2.63 16.07
N PHE A 119 -16.14 -2.92 16.05
CA PHE A 119 -15.58 -4.01 16.85
C PHE A 119 -14.24 -3.65 17.50
N GLU A 120 -13.93 -4.34 18.60
CA GLU A 120 -12.64 -4.27 19.28
C GLU A 120 -11.73 -5.40 18.81
N CYS A 121 -10.48 -5.06 18.51
CA CYS A 121 -9.49 -6.04 18.06
C CYS A 121 -8.69 -6.58 19.24
N ASP A 122 -8.77 -7.89 19.44
CA ASP A 122 -8.07 -8.66 20.47
C ASP A 122 -6.89 -9.45 19.92
N CYS A 123 -6.41 -9.16 18.70
CA CYS A 123 -5.28 -9.89 18.13
C CYS A 123 -3.98 -9.63 18.92
N PHE A 124 -3.02 -10.56 18.81
CA PHE A 124 -1.72 -10.46 19.48
C PHE A 124 -1.05 -9.10 19.28
N ARG A 125 -0.99 -8.59 18.04
CA ARG A 125 -0.36 -7.29 17.73
C ARG A 125 -1.00 -6.12 18.45
N CYS A 126 -2.32 -6.15 18.66
CA CYS A 126 -3.01 -5.13 19.44
C CYS A 126 -2.70 -5.33 20.93
N GLN A 127 -2.84 -6.55 21.45
CA GLN A 127 -2.58 -6.85 22.87
C GLN A 127 -1.16 -6.47 23.31
N THR A 128 -0.16 -6.71 22.47
CA THR A 128 1.26 -6.44 22.79
C THR A 128 1.79 -5.12 22.25
N GLN A 129 0.95 -4.32 21.57
CA GLN A 129 1.38 -3.07 20.91
C GLN A 129 2.57 -3.31 19.95
N ASP A 130 2.51 -4.41 19.19
CA ASP A 130 3.60 -4.86 18.31
C ASP A 130 4.03 -3.75 17.34
N LYS A 131 5.30 -3.35 17.45
CA LYS A 131 6.01 -2.31 16.69
C LYS A 131 5.62 -0.86 17.00
N ASP A 132 4.68 -0.58 17.90
CA ASP A 132 4.22 0.80 18.17
C ASP A 132 5.38 1.69 18.66
N ALA A 133 6.27 1.16 19.50
CA ALA A 133 7.44 1.90 19.98
C ALA A 133 8.40 2.30 18.85
N ASP A 134 8.66 1.40 17.89
CA ASP A 134 9.52 1.69 16.73
C ASP A 134 8.85 2.73 15.80
N MET A 135 7.54 2.59 15.60
CA MET A 135 6.72 3.48 14.75
C MET A 135 6.69 4.94 15.24
N LEU A 136 6.86 5.17 16.55
CA LEU A 136 6.77 6.48 17.19
C LEU A 136 8.13 7.02 17.68
N THR A 137 9.24 6.48 17.17
CA THR A 137 10.59 7.00 17.47
C THR A 137 10.77 8.44 17.00
N GLY A 138 11.64 9.19 17.69
CA GLY A 138 11.87 10.61 17.45
C GLY A 138 11.12 11.52 18.42
N ASP A 139 11.30 12.83 18.28
CA ASP A 139 10.64 13.82 19.14
C ASP A 139 9.12 13.80 18.94
N GLU A 140 8.39 13.67 20.06
CA GLU A 140 6.93 13.56 20.08
C GLU A 140 6.20 14.79 19.56
N GLN A 141 6.71 15.97 19.89
CA GLN A 141 6.12 17.22 19.43
C GLN A 141 6.28 17.32 17.90
N VAL A 142 7.47 16.98 17.38
CA VAL A 142 7.74 16.99 15.95
C VAL A 142 6.83 16.01 15.20
N TRP A 143 6.73 14.75 15.63
CA TRP A 143 5.92 13.78 14.89
C TRP A 143 4.42 14.05 14.98
N LYS A 144 3.92 14.68 16.05
CA LYS A 144 2.52 15.14 16.13
C LYS A 144 2.22 16.26 15.13
N GLU A 145 3.14 17.20 14.94
CA GLU A 145 3.00 18.26 13.94
C GLU A 145 3.04 17.68 12.51
N VAL A 146 3.90 16.69 12.27
CA VAL A 146 3.95 15.97 11.00
C VAL A 146 2.67 15.17 10.76
N GLN A 147 2.14 14.49 11.77
CA GLN A 147 0.86 13.76 11.69
C GLN A 147 -0.31 14.69 11.32
N GLU A 148 -0.36 15.90 11.89
CA GLU A 148 -1.39 16.88 11.52
C GLU A 148 -1.22 17.36 10.07
N SER A 149 0.03 17.66 9.68
CA SER A 149 0.37 18.10 8.32
C SER A 149 0.02 17.03 7.27
N LEU A 150 0.21 15.74 7.62
CA LEU A 150 -0.09 14.61 6.76
C LEU A 150 -1.55 14.57 6.32
N LYS A 151 -2.51 14.97 7.17
CA LYS A 151 -3.93 15.05 6.77
C LYS A 151 -4.11 15.92 5.53
N LYS A 152 -3.40 17.06 5.47
CA LYS A 152 -3.46 17.95 4.32
C LYS A 152 -2.70 17.39 3.12
N ILE A 153 -1.55 16.76 3.34
CA ILE A 153 -0.76 16.12 2.28
C ILE A 153 -1.57 15.00 1.61
N GLU A 154 -2.21 14.13 2.39
CA GLU A 154 -3.05 13.04 1.90
C GLU A 154 -4.29 13.56 1.14
N GLU A 155 -4.92 14.64 1.61
CA GLU A 155 -6.00 15.31 0.88
C GLU A 155 -5.52 15.82 -0.49
N LEU A 156 -4.36 16.47 -0.55
CA LEU A 156 -3.78 16.97 -1.80
C LEU A 156 -3.39 15.82 -2.75
N LYS A 157 -2.83 14.73 -2.20
CA LYS A 157 -2.49 13.49 -2.92
C LYS A 157 -3.73 12.87 -3.55
N ALA A 158 -4.83 12.75 -2.81
CA ALA A 158 -6.11 12.25 -3.32
C ALA A 158 -6.67 13.08 -4.48
N HIS A 159 -6.32 14.38 -4.54
CA HIS A 159 -6.68 15.30 -5.62
C HIS A 159 -5.57 15.52 -6.65
N TRP A 160 -4.53 14.68 -6.66
CA TRP A 160 -3.45 14.68 -7.67
C TRP A 160 -2.69 16.02 -7.75
N LYS A 161 -2.65 16.79 -6.66
CA LYS A 161 -1.96 18.09 -6.58
C LYS A 161 -0.48 17.92 -6.25
N TRP A 162 0.26 17.26 -7.14
CA TRP A 162 1.62 16.77 -6.87
C TRP A 162 2.62 17.87 -6.51
N GLU A 163 2.55 19.05 -7.12
CA GLU A 163 3.43 20.18 -6.77
C GLU A 163 3.24 20.63 -5.32
N GLN A 164 1.99 20.68 -4.85
CA GLN A 164 1.65 21.08 -3.48
C GLN A 164 2.03 20.00 -2.47
N VAL A 165 1.79 18.72 -2.82
CA VAL A 165 2.24 17.56 -2.05
C VAL A 165 3.76 17.62 -1.84
N LEU A 166 4.52 17.79 -2.92
CA LEU A 166 5.98 17.82 -2.86
C LEU A 166 6.48 18.99 -2.03
N ALA A 167 5.95 20.20 -2.22
CA ALA A 167 6.35 21.37 -1.45
C ALA A 167 6.15 21.19 0.06
N MET A 168 5.00 20.64 0.47
CA MET A 168 4.74 20.34 1.88
C MET A 168 5.67 19.24 2.42
N CYS A 169 5.89 18.17 1.65
CA CYS A 169 6.80 17.10 2.06
C CYS A 169 8.24 17.60 2.21
N GLN A 170 8.74 18.41 1.26
CA GLN A 170 10.09 18.98 1.33
C GLN A 170 10.26 19.91 2.52
N ALA A 171 9.23 20.70 2.88
CA ALA A 171 9.26 21.54 4.08
C ALA A 171 9.47 20.72 5.36
N ILE A 172 8.92 19.50 5.43
CA ILE A 172 9.09 18.56 6.55
C ILE A 172 10.46 17.87 6.46
N ILE A 173 10.80 17.28 5.32
CA ILE A 173 12.00 16.45 5.15
C ILE A 173 13.29 17.28 5.28
N SER A 174 13.27 18.51 4.76
CA SER A 174 14.41 19.42 4.73
C SER A 174 14.35 20.47 5.84
N SER A 175 13.49 20.30 6.85
CA SER A 175 13.42 21.23 7.97
C SER A 175 14.77 21.37 8.66
N ASN A 176 15.03 22.58 9.17
CA ASN A 176 16.22 22.89 9.99
C ASN A 176 16.02 22.47 11.46
N SER A 177 14.81 22.04 11.84
CA SER A 177 14.51 21.47 13.15
C SER A 177 15.01 20.02 13.25
N GLU A 178 14.85 19.42 14.43
CA GLU A 178 15.20 18.02 14.66
C GLU A 178 14.43 17.10 13.69
N ARG A 179 15.16 16.31 12.90
CA ARG A 179 14.58 15.43 11.89
C ARG A 179 14.14 14.12 12.52
N LEU A 180 12.93 13.70 12.18
CA LEU A 180 12.44 12.38 12.55
C LEU A 180 13.21 11.27 11.84
N PRO A 181 13.45 10.13 12.50
CA PRO A 181 14.05 8.97 11.84
C PRO A 181 13.07 8.40 10.80
N ASP A 182 13.60 7.84 9.71
CA ASP A 182 12.77 7.30 8.62
C ASP A 182 11.89 6.10 9.03
N ILE A 183 12.18 5.48 10.18
CA ILE A 183 11.36 4.42 10.78
C ILE A 183 10.11 4.96 11.49
N ASN A 184 10.05 6.25 11.81
CA ASN A 184 8.83 6.87 12.30
C ASN A 184 7.77 6.83 11.19
N ILE A 185 6.57 6.32 11.48
CA ILE A 185 5.55 6.05 10.45
C ILE A 185 5.05 7.32 9.76
N TYR A 186 5.04 8.46 10.45
CA TYR A 186 4.60 9.72 9.86
C TYR A 186 5.67 10.28 8.92
N GLN A 187 6.95 10.24 9.33
CA GLN A 187 8.07 10.55 8.43
C GLN A 187 8.08 9.63 7.21
N LEU A 188 7.82 8.33 7.41
CA LEU A 188 7.76 7.35 6.33
C LEU A 188 6.64 7.66 5.33
N LYS A 189 5.44 8.02 5.79
CA LYS A 189 4.32 8.44 4.94
C LYS A 189 4.65 9.70 4.15
N VAL A 190 5.35 10.67 4.75
CA VAL A 190 5.82 11.88 4.05
C VAL A 190 6.82 11.51 2.94
N LEU A 191 7.77 10.61 3.22
CA LEU A 191 8.72 10.13 2.20
C LEU A 191 8.03 9.43 1.04
N ASP A 192 7.05 8.57 1.31
CA ASP A 192 6.25 7.90 0.28
C ASP A 192 5.48 8.90 -0.58
N CYS A 193 4.83 9.89 0.05
CA CYS A 193 4.13 10.97 -0.66
C CYS A 193 5.08 11.82 -1.51
N ALA A 194 6.26 12.15 -0.99
CA ALA A 194 7.28 12.89 -1.73
C ALA A 194 7.78 12.11 -2.94
N MET A 195 8.05 10.81 -2.77
CA MET A 195 8.46 9.93 -3.86
C MET A 195 7.40 9.88 -4.95
N ASP A 196 6.13 9.63 -4.61
CA ASP A 196 5.03 9.59 -5.57
C ASP A 196 4.86 10.93 -6.30
N ALA A 197 4.98 12.06 -5.58
CA ALA A 197 4.91 13.38 -6.19
C ALA A 197 6.06 13.61 -7.19
N CYS A 198 7.30 13.30 -6.79
CA CYS A 198 8.47 13.40 -7.67
C CYS A 198 8.33 12.51 -8.92
N ILE A 199 7.82 11.28 -8.77
CA ILE A 199 7.53 10.38 -9.91
C ILE A 199 6.55 11.04 -10.88
N ASN A 200 5.44 11.59 -10.37
CA ASN A 200 4.40 12.22 -11.20
C ASN A 200 4.86 13.54 -11.84
N LEU A 201 5.83 14.23 -11.25
CA LEU A 201 6.43 15.46 -11.77
C LEU A 201 7.67 15.21 -12.66
N GLY A 202 8.11 13.96 -12.81
CA GLY A 202 9.30 13.60 -13.58
C GLY A 202 10.63 13.91 -12.89
N LEU A 203 10.63 14.20 -11.59
CA LEU A 203 11.82 14.46 -10.77
C LEU A 203 12.44 13.15 -10.27
N LEU A 204 12.96 12.33 -11.19
CA LEU A 204 13.29 10.93 -10.92
C LEU A 204 14.46 10.72 -9.94
N GLU A 205 15.43 11.64 -9.90
CA GLU A 205 16.56 11.56 -8.96
C GLU A 205 16.09 11.75 -7.51
N GLU A 206 15.25 12.76 -7.26
CA GLU A 206 14.65 13.01 -5.95
C GLU A 206 13.70 11.87 -5.55
N ALA A 207 12.93 11.34 -6.50
CA ALA A 207 12.10 10.17 -6.26
C ALA A 207 12.94 8.97 -5.80
N LEU A 208 14.08 8.71 -6.44
CA LEU A 208 14.97 7.61 -6.03
C LEU A 208 15.55 7.85 -4.63
N PHE A 209 15.90 9.10 -4.31
CA PHE A 209 16.40 9.46 -2.99
C PHE A 209 15.36 9.18 -1.89
N TYR A 210 14.13 9.65 -2.04
CA TYR A 210 13.06 9.39 -1.07
C TYR A 210 12.67 7.91 -1.04
N GLY A 211 12.51 7.27 -2.20
CA GLY A 211 12.15 5.86 -2.30
C GLY A 211 13.16 4.93 -1.63
N THR A 212 14.45 5.17 -1.82
CA THR A 212 15.52 4.36 -1.19
C THR A 212 15.44 4.40 0.33
N ARG A 213 15.11 5.57 0.91
CA ARG A 213 14.95 5.73 2.37
C ARG A 213 13.77 4.93 2.94
N THR A 214 12.72 4.70 2.15
CA THR A 214 11.57 3.89 2.58
C THR A 214 11.83 2.38 2.64
N MET A 215 12.88 1.89 1.97
CA MET A 215 13.07 0.45 1.72
C MET A 215 13.20 -0.38 3.00
N GLU A 216 13.98 0.09 3.98
CA GLU A 216 14.21 -0.60 5.23
C GLU A 216 13.01 -0.51 6.19
N PRO A 217 12.40 0.67 6.43
CA PRO A 217 11.13 0.75 7.14
C PRO A 217 10.03 -0.13 6.53
N TYR A 218 9.93 -0.18 5.19
CA TYR A 218 8.96 -1.05 4.53
C TYR A 218 9.25 -2.54 4.78
N ARG A 219 10.52 -2.94 4.89
CA ARG A 219 10.90 -4.32 5.26
C ARG A 219 10.49 -4.67 6.69
N ILE A 220 10.51 -3.70 7.60
CA ILE A 220 10.17 -3.89 9.02
C ILE A 220 8.66 -3.96 9.24
N PHE A 221 7.91 -3.01 8.66
CA PHE A 221 6.49 -2.85 8.95
C PHE A 221 5.56 -3.70 8.09
N PHE A 222 5.97 -4.03 6.86
CA PHE A 222 5.17 -4.88 5.99
C PHE A 222 5.69 -6.33 6.03
N PRO A 223 4.80 -7.33 6.24
CA PRO A 223 5.14 -8.74 6.08
C PRO A 223 5.78 -9.01 4.71
N PHE A 224 6.53 -10.11 4.62
CA PHE A 224 7.30 -10.39 3.41
C PHE A 224 6.44 -10.38 2.14
N PHE A 225 5.31 -11.09 2.16
CA PHE A 225 4.35 -11.10 1.07
C PHE A 225 3.24 -10.07 1.29
N TYR A 226 3.55 -8.80 1.02
CA TYR A 226 2.56 -7.72 1.07
C TYR A 226 2.57 -6.88 -0.22
N PRO A 227 1.40 -6.67 -0.87
CA PRO A 227 1.36 -6.02 -2.18
C PRO A 227 2.00 -4.63 -2.21
N VAL A 228 1.71 -3.79 -1.21
CA VAL A 228 2.24 -2.41 -1.13
C VAL A 228 3.77 -2.43 -1.06
N ARG A 229 4.36 -3.38 -0.33
CA ARG A 229 5.82 -3.56 -0.28
C ARG A 229 6.38 -3.99 -1.64
N GLY A 230 5.70 -4.92 -2.33
CA GLY A 230 6.10 -5.36 -3.67
C GLY A 230 6.15 -4.20 -4.66
N VAL A 231 5.09 -3.40 -4.69
CA VAL A 231 5.00 -2.21 -5.56
C VAL A 231 6.04 -1.16 -5.19
N GLN A 232 6.31 -0.91 -3.91
CA GLN A 232 7.35 0.03 -3.48
C GLN A 232 8.73 -0.38 -3.97
N VAL A 233 9.08 -1.65 -3.78
CA VAL A 233 10.37 -2.20 -4.23
C VAL A 233 10.46 -2.15 -5.76
N MET A 234 9.36 -2.39 -6.48
CA MET A 234 9.29 -2.26 -7.94
C MET A 234 9.53 -0.81 -8.39
N LYS A 235 8.90 0.19 -7.75
CA LYS A 235 9.10 1.62 -8.05
C LYS A 235 10.57 2.00 -7.89
N VAL A 236 11.20 1.63 -6.77
CA VAL A 236 12.62 1.91 -6.52
C VAL A 236 13.53 1.19 -7.52
N GLY A 237 13.28 -0.08 -7.81
CA GLY A 237 14.05 -0.83 -8.81
C GLY A 237 13.96 -0.23 -10.21
N LYS A 238 12.77 0.24 -10.60
CA LYS A 238 12.55 0.93 -11.88
C LYS A 238 13.29 2.27 -11.94
N LEU A 239 13.24 3.07 -10.87
CA LEU A 239 14.01 4.32 -10.78
C LEU A 239 15.52 4.06 -10.92
N GLN A 240 16.04 3.03 -10.23
CA GLN A 240 17.44 2.64 -10.35
C GLN A 240 17.83 2.22 -11.78
N LEU A 241 16.95 1.49 -12.47
CA LEU A 241 17.15 1.09 -13.87
C LEU A 241 17.28 2.33 -14.78
N HIS A 242 16.39 3.31 -14.64
CA HIS A 242 16.44 4.56 -15.42
C HIS A 242 17.68 5.42 -15.14
N HIS A 243 18.25 5.30 -13.94
CA HIS A 243 19.51 5.97 -13.56
C HIS A 243 20.76 5.10 -13.77
N PHE A 244 20.65 4.02 -14.55
CA PHE A 244 21.77 3.13 -14.91
C PHE A 244 22.44 2.41 -13.72
N PHE A 245 21.78 2.35 -12.55
CA PHE A 245 22.23 1.58 -11.39
C PHE A 245 21.84 0.11 -11.53
N PHE A 246 22.29 -0.55 -12.59
CA PHE A 246 21.77 -1.86 -13.00
C PHE A 246 21.91 -2.97 -11.95
N PRO A 247 23.04 -3.14 -11.24
CA PRO A 247 23.15 -4.18 -10.21
C PRO A 247 22.14 -4.00 -9.07
N GLN A 248 21.92 -2.75 -8.62
CA GLN A 248 20.95 -2.42 -7.59
C GLN A 248 19.52 -2.60 -8.11
N ALA A 249 19.24 -2.13 -9.33
CA ALA A 249 17.96 -2.29 -10.00
C ALA A 249 17.56 -3.76 -10.10
N MET A 250 18.45 -4.62 -10.62
CA MET A 250 18.21 -6.06 -10.75
C MET A 250 17.90 -6.71 -9.39
N LYS A 251 18.63 -6.35 -8.34
CA LYS A 251 18.38 -6.86 -6.98
C LYS A 251 16.97 -6.51 -6.50
N ASN A 252 16.57 -5.24 -6.67
CA ASN A 252 15.25 -4.78 -6.23
C ASN A 252 14.12 -5.32 -7.13
N LEU A 253 14.28 -5.34 -8.45
CA LEU A 253 13.27 -5.89 -9.37
C LEU A 253 13.03 -7.38 -9.12
N ARG A 254 14.08 -8.17 -8.81
CA ARG A 254 13.92 -9.58 -8.42
C ARG A 254 13.16 -9.72 -7.09
N LEU A 255 13.48 -8.90 -6.09
CA LEU A 255 12.76 -8.88 -4.82
C LEU A 255 11.28 -8.50 -5.03
N ALA A 256 11.01 -7.49 -5.85
CA ALA A 256 9.64 -7.14 -6.23
C ALA A 256 8.94 -8.33 -6.88
N PHE A 257 9.60 -9.05 -7.79
CA PHE A 257 9.02 -10.22 -8.45
C PHE A 257 8.70 -11.34 -7.46
N ASP A 258 9.60 -11.64 -6.52
CA ASP A 258 9.38 -12.65 -5.48
C ASP A 258 8.17 -12.34 -4.60
N ILE A 259 7.93 -11.07 -4.28
CA ILE A 259 6.77 -10.62 -3.51
C ILE A 259 5.51 -10.59 -4.39
N MET A 260 5.60 -10.02 -5.59
CA MET A 260 4.45 -9.73 -6.44
C MET A 260 3.92 -10.96 -7.16
N ARG A 261 4.76 -11.93 -7.52
CA ARG A 261 4.29 -13.22 -8.09
C ARG A 261 3.33 -13.95 -7.15
N VAL A 262 3.52 -13.75 -5.85
CA VAL A 262 2.66 -14.28 -4.80
C VAL A 262 1.48 -13.35 -4.60
N THR A 263 1.72 -12.05 -4.36
CA THR A 263 0.64 -11.14 -3.95
C THR A 263 -0.32 -10.72 -5.05
N HIS A 264 0.13 -10.62 -6.30
CA HIS A 264 -0.67 -10.21 -7.46
C HIS A 264 -1.06 -11.38 -8.36
N GLY A 265 -0.24 -12.43 -8.39
CA GLY A 265 -0.44 -13.58 -9.28
C GLY A 265 0.00 -13.32 -10.73
N ARG A 266 0.20 -14.40 -11.49
CA ARG A 266 0.79 -14.36 -12.84
C ARG A 266 -0.06 -13.63 -13.88
N GLU A 267 -1.37 -13.51 -13.64
CA GLU A 267 -2.34 -12.92 -14.58
C GLU A 267 -2.49 -11.40 -14.41
N HIS A 268 -1.84 -10.81 -13.40
CA HIS A 268 -1.92 -9.38 -13.16
C HIS A 268 -0.98 -8.62 -14.10
N SER A 269 -1.50 -7.61 -14.81
CA SER A 269 -0.73 -6.84 -15.81
C SER A 269 0.57 -6.25 -15.26
N LEU A 270 0.57 -5.82 -14.00
CA LEU A 270 1.78 -5.29 -13.35
C LEU A 270 2.94 -6.31 -13.25
N ILE A 271 2.65 -7.62 -13.26
CA ILE A 271 3.69 -8.65 -13.34
C ILE A 271 4.31 -8.70 -14.74
N GLU A 272 3.52 -8.53 -15.80
CA GLU A 272 4.03 -8.44 -17.16
C GLU A 272 4.98 -7.25 -17.30
N ASP A 273 4.57 -6.08 -16.79
CA ASP A 273 5.42 -4.88 -16.76
C ASP A 273 6.72 -5.12 -15.98
N LEU A 274 6.66 -5.83 -14.84
CA LEU A 274 7.84 -6.17 -14.05
C LEU A 274 8.78 -7.15 -14.77
N ILE A 275 8.24 -8.12 -15.51
CA ILE A 275 9.05 -9.04 -16.31
C ILE A 275 9.82 -8.27 -17.40
N LEU A 276 9.16 -7.32 -18.07
CA LEU A 276 9.83 -6.47 -19.07
C LEU A 276 10.98 -5.66 -18.46
N LEU A 277 10.79 -5.10 -17.26
CA LEU A 277 11.87 -4.39 -16.55
C LEU A 277 13.04 -5.30 -16.19
N LEU A 278 12.77 -6.56 -15.82
CA LEU A 278 13.81 -7.55 -15.53
C LEU A 278 14.61 -7.90 -16.80
N GLU A 279 13.93 -8.11 -17.93
CA GLU A 279 14.57 -8.39 -19.22
C GLU A 279 15.42 -7.20 -19.71
N GLU A 280 14.88 -5.98 -19.60
CA GLU A 280 15.62 -4.75 -19.92
C GLU A 280 16.87 -4.60 -19.05
N CYS A 281 16.75 -4.80 -17.74
CA CYS A 281 17.88 -4.69 -16.82
C CYS A 281 18.94 -5.76 -17.10
N ASP A 282 18.54 -7.00 -17.39
CA ASP A 282 19.45 -8.11 -17.72
C ASP A 282 20.18 -7.89 -19.05
N ALA A 283 19.51 -7.31 -20.06
CA ALA A 283 20.15 -6.92 -21.31
C ALA A 283 21.21 -5.83 -21.09
N ASN A 284 20.91 -4.80 -20.30
CA ASN A 284 21.84 -3.72 -20.00
C ASN A 284 23.07 -4.19 -19.19
N ILE A 285 22.88 -5.10 -18.23
CA ILE A 285 24.00 -5.69 -17.47
C ILE A 285 24.94 -6.47 -18.38
N ARG A 286 24.40 -7.25 -19.33
CA ARG A 286 25.21 -8.02 -20.28
C ARG A 286 25.95 -7.16 -21.31
N ALA A 287 25.44 -5.95 -21.57
CA ALA A 287 26.03 -5.01 -22.51
C ALA A 287 27.09 -4.08 -21.88
N SER A 288 27.20 -4.07 -20.55
CA SER A 288 28.15 -3.26 -19.76
C SER A 288 29.42 -4.05 -19.45
#